data_AF-A0A7K1TZG1-F1
#
_entry.id   AF-A0A7K1TZG1-F1
#
_cell.length_a   1.000
_cell.length_b   1.000
_cell.length_c   1.000
_cell.angle_alpha   90.00
_cell.angle_beta   90.00
_cell.angle_gamma   90.00
#
_symmetry.space_group_name_H-M   'P 1'
#
loop_
_entity.id
_entity.type
_entity.pdbx_description
1 polymer ?
#
loop_
_entity_poly.entity_id
_entity_poly.type
_entity_poly.pdbx_seq_one_letter_code
_entity_poly.pdbx_strand_id
1 'polypeptide(L)'
;MGTVVNIYDYLLLFVGIVLVNYVYENGYLENDVKTIKQENNPTLRLNTEEISVIDDKFRAIFFIRVLIGVLLTTAYFYLAAFASVKVNAYMFLFVLIALQILYIIYNRVRNLLNLFLILPLSLIRFFGFILPLIPERELGAFITLAVLTYPLSKFFEFSTKERFRKILPWLWNFNIDRFRIIYYLMLTVLLGAGFALKIHQYCRIFFLVSAFYLIYRLVGLLVINNQKILADFGNNFGRDK
;
A
#
# COMPACT_ATOMS: atom_id res chain seq x y z
N MET A 1 -9.76 23.85 22.58
CA MET A 1 -8.72 24.59 21.84
C MET A 1 -8.45 23.84 20.56
N GLY A 2 -8.91 24.35 19.42
CA GLY A 2 -8.58 23.77 18.12
C GLY A 2 -7.10 24.04 17.84
N THR A 3 -6.31 22.99 17.63
CA THR A 3 -4.97 23.13 17.06
C THR A 3 -5.13 23.75 15.68
N VAL A 4 -4.61 24.98 15.51
CA VAL A 4 -4.50 25.59 14.19
C VAL A 4 -3.55 24.71 13.38
N VAL A 5 -4.10 23.97 12.42
CA VAL A 5 -3.29 23.15 11.51
C VAL A 5 -2.55 24.09 10.58
N ASN A 6 -1.23 24.00 10.56
CA ASN A 6 -0.37 24.84 9.76
C ASN A 6 -0.23 24.25 8.34
N ILE A 7 -0.03 25.09 7.33
CA ILE A 7 0.28 24.63 5.97
C ILE A 7 1.48 23.67 5.95
N TYR A 8 2.45 23.88 6.85
CA TYR A 8 3.60 22.99 6.99
C TYR A 8 3.24 21.57 7.44
N ASP A 9 2.15 21.37 8.20
CA ASP A 9 1.67 20.03 8.57
C ASP A 9 1.23 19.24 7.33
N TYR A 10 0.46 19.90 6.46
CA TYR A 10 -0.01 19.29 5.21
C TYR A 10 1.15 19.03 4.24
N LEU A 11 2.09 19.97 4.11
CA LEU A 11 3.28 19.81 3.27
C LEU A 11 4.18 18.68 3.79
N LEU A 12 4.35 18.56 5.11
CA LEU A 12 5.11 17.48 5.74
C LEU A 12 4.52 16.10 5.36
N LEU A 13 3.20 15.94 5.52
CA LEU A 13 2.52 14.70 5.15
C LEU A 13 2.60 14.43 3.65
N PHE A 14 2.41 15.45 2.81
CA PHE A 14 2.49 15.32 1.35
C PHE A 14 3.88 14.87 0.90
N VAL A 15 4.94 15.56 1.34
CA VAL A 15 6.32 15.19 1.01
C VAL A 15 6.65 13.80 1.54
N GLY A 16 6.17 13.44 2.74
CA GLY A 16 6.33 12.10 3.30
C GLY A 16 5.70 11.01 2.41
N ILE A 17 4.45 11.21 1.96
CA ILE A 17 3.76 10.29 1.05
C ILE A 17 4.51 10.17 -0.28
N VAL A 18 4.92 11.30 -0.87
CA VAL A 18 5.67 11.33 -2.14
C VAL A 18 6.97 10.56 -1.99
N LEU A 19 7.75 10.83 -0.95
CA LEU A 19 9.04 10.17 -0.73
C LEU A 19 8.89 8.65 -0.54
N VAL A 20 7.97 8.19 0.31
CA VAL A 20 7.77 6.76 0.54
C VAL A 20 7.33 6.05 -0.74
N ASN A 21 6.39 6.63 -1.51
CA ASN A 21 5.97 6.05 -2.79
C ASN A 21 7.09 6.12 -3.85
N TYR A 22 7.90 7.16 -3.83
CA TYR A 22 9.04 7.29 -4.73
C TYR A 22 10.12 6.22 -4.49
N VAL A 23 10.41 5.90 -3.23
CA VAL A 23 11.31 4.78 -2.88
C VAL A 23 10.64 3.44 -3.19
N TYR A 24 9.35 3.29 -2.91
CA TYR A 24 8.55 2.10 -3.24
C TYR A 24 8.62 1.76 -4.74
N GLU A 25 8.55 2.76 -5.61
CA GLU A 25 8.65 2.61 -7.06
C GLU A 25 9.99 2.06 -7.54
N ASN A 26 11.09 2.22 -6.79
CA ASN A 26 12.38 1.60 -7.15
C ASN A 26 12.24 0.08 -7.28
N GLY A 27 11.45 -0.54 -6.40
CA GLY A 27 11.19 -1.97 -6.43
C GLY A 27 10.38 -2.40 -7.65
N TYR A 28 9.48 -1.56 -8.14
CA TYR A 28 8.76 -1.79 -9.39
C TYR A 28 9.63 -1.61 -10.62
N LEU A 29 10.48 -0.58 -10.63
CA LEU A 29 11.45 -0.37 -11.70
C LEU A 29 12.38 -1.58 -11.85
N GLU A 30 12.89 -2.11 -10.74
CA GLU A 30 13.69 -3.34 -10.76
C GLU A 30 12.87 -4.55 -11.23
N ASN A 31 11.64 -4.70 -10.74
CA ASN A 31 10.77 -5.80 -11.13
C ASN A 31 10.51 -5.80 -12.65
N ASP A 32 10.14 -4.65 -13.20
CA ASP A 32 9.64 -4.50 -14.57
C ASP A 32 10.77 -4.49 -15.61
N VAL A 33 12.04 -4.35 -15.19
CA VAL A 33 13.21 -4.36 -16.09
C VAL A 33 14.07 -5.61 -15.90
N LYS A 34 14.39 -5.96 -14.65
CA LYS A 34 15.37 -7.00 -14.34
C LYS A 34 14.72 -8.30 -13.93
N THR A 35 13.70 -8.24 -13.07
CA THR A 35 13.13 -9.46 -12.49
C THR A 35 12.32 -10.25 -13.51
N ILE A 36 11.59 -9.57 -14.41
CA ILE A 36 10.85 -10.23 -15.51
C ILE A 36 11.72 -11.14 -16.39
N LYS A 37 13.02 -10.86 -16.54
CA LYS A 37 13.95 -11.66 -17.35
C LYS A 37 14.18 -13.07 -16.78
N GLN A 38 13.79 -13.30 -15.53
CA GLN A 38 13.92 -14.58 -14.81
C GLN A 38 12.59 -15.35 -14.73
N GLU A 39 11.51 -14.80 -15.30
CA GLU A 39 10.18 -15.39 -15.22
C GLU A 39 9.87 -16.27 -16.44
N ASN A 40 9.25 -17.43 -16.22
CA ASN A 40 8.84 -18.31 -17.33
C ASN A 40 7.73 -17.69 -18.21
N ASN A 41 6.87 -16.84 -17.61
CA ASN A 41 5.80 -16.11 -18.28
C ASN A 41 5.74 -14.69 -17.71
N PRO A 42 6.62 -13.78 -18.18
CA PRO A 42 6.73 -12.44 -17.61
C PRO A 42 5.49 -11.60 -17.87
N THR A 43 5.09 -10.82 -16.86
CA THR A 43 4.07 -9.79 -17.05
C THR A 43 4.72 -8.54 -17.63
N LEU A 44 4.70 -8.40 -18.96
CA LEU A 44 5.26 -7.24 -19.65
C LEU A 44 4.35 -6.02 -19.50
N ARG A 45 4.90 -4.94 -18.95
CA ARG A 45 4.26 -3.62 -18.87
C ARG A 45 4.87 -2.60 -19.80
N LEU A 46 6.10 -2.87 -20.20
CA LEU A 46 6.89 -2.11 -21.15
C LEU A 46 7.15 -3.01 -22.35
N ASN A 47 7.34 -2.41 -23.52
CA ASN A 47 7.81 -3.15 -24.67
C ASN A 47 9.29 -3.54 -24.51
N THR A 48 9.77 -4.47 -25.32
CA THR A 48 11.13 -5.01 -25.21
C THR A 48 12.23 -3.97 -25.49
N GLU A 49 11.95 -3.00 -26.37
CA GLU A 49 12.90 -1.92 -26.69
C GLU A 49 13.08 -0.98 -25.50
N GLU A 50 11.98 -0.57 -24.87
CA GLU A 50 11.97 0.24 -23.64
C GLU A 50 12.72 -0.46 -22.51
N ILE A 51 12.50 -1.76 -22.33
CA ILE A 51 13.21 -2.56 -21.31
C ILE A 51 14.73 -2.52 -21.57
N SER A 52 15.16 -2.68 -22.82
CA SER A 52 16.58 -2.64 -23.18
C SER A 52 17.20 -1.28 -22.88
N VAL A 53 16.55 -0.19 -23.33
CA VAL A 53 17.05 1.18 -23.12
C VAL A 53 17.15 1.53 -21.64
N ILE A 54 16.18 1.10 -20.83
CA ILE A 54 16.17 1.34 -19.39
C ILE A 54 17.23 0.49 -18.68
N ASP A 55 17.40 -0.77 -19.06
CA ASP A 55 18.40 -1.65 -18.44
C ASP A 55 19.83 -1.12 -18.66
N ASP A 56 20.13 -0.65 -19.87
CA ASP A 56 21.42 -0.05 -20.22
C ASP A 56 21.75 1.18 -19.36
N LYS A 57 20.72 1.97 -19.01
CA LYS A 57 20.84 3.20 -18.21
C LYS A 57 20.49 3.00 -16.74
N PHE A 58 20.23 1.76 -16.29
CA PHE A 58 19.61 1.49 -14.99
C PHE A 58 20.39 2.09 -13.83
N ARG A 59 21.72 2.02 -13.86
CA ARG A 59 22.59 2.57 -12.80
C ARG A 59 22.47 4.10 -12.71
N ALA A 60 22.45 4.78 -13.86
CA ALA A 60 22.31 6.24 -13.91
C ALA A 60 20.93 6.68 -13.44
N ILE A 61 19.87 5.99 -13.87
CA ILE A 61 18.50 6.23 -13.39
C ILE A 61 18.43 6.05 -11.88
N PHE A 62 18.93 4.93 -11.36
CA PHE A 62 18.92 4.65 -9.93
C PHE A 62 19.71 5.69 -9.12
N PHE A 63 20.87 6.13 -9.62
CA PHE A 63 21.66 7.19 -8.98
C PHE A 63 20.89 8.51 -8.89
N ILE A 64 20.27 8.96 -9.99
CA ILE A 64 19.41 10.15 -10.00
C ILE A 64 18.25 9.98 -9.01
N ARG A 65 17.66 8.78 -8.95
CA ARG A 65 16.58 8.51 -7.99
C ARG A 65 17.06 8.63 -6.55
N VAL A 66 18.25 8.14 -6.21
CA VAL A 66 18.84 8.32 -4.87
C VAL A 66 19.03 9.81 -4.56
N LEU A 67 19.54 10.62 -5.49
CA LEU A 67 19.71 12.07 -5.28
C LEU A 67 18.37 12.76 -4.98
N ILE A 68 17.33 12.48 -5.76
CA ILE A 68 15.99 13.01 -5.52
C ILE A 68 15.45 12.55 -4.15
N GLY A 69 15.68 11.28 -3.79
CA GLY A 69 15.31 10.75 -2.48
C GLY A 69 15.97 11.49 -1.33
N VAL A 70 17.26 11.83 -1.46
CA VAL A 70 17.98 12.64 -0.46
C VAL A 70 17.38 14.03 -0.37
N LEU A 71 17.13 14.71 -1.50
CA LEU A 71 16.50 16.04 -1.51
C LEU A 71 15.12 16.05 -0.84
N LEU A 72 14.28 15.06 -1.16
CA LEU A 72 12.97 14.90 -0.53
C LEU A 72 13.07 14.59 0.97
N THR A 73 14.06 13.80 1.38
CA THR A 73 14.32 13.50 2.79
C THR A 73 14.73 14.77 3.55
N THR A 74 15.62 15.57 2.97
CA THR A 74 16.01 16.88 3.53
C THR A 74 14.82 17.82 3.62
N ALA A 75 13.99 17.90 2.57
CA ALA A 75 12.77 18.71 2.57
C ALA A 75 11.79 18.26 3.67
N TYR A 76 11.62 16.95 3.88
CA TYR A 76 10.77 16.40 4.94
C TYR A 76 11.22 16.87 6.34
N PHE A 77 12.52 16.75 6.66
CA PHE A 77 13.05 17.20 7.94
C PHE A 77 13.01 18.72 8.12
N TYR A 78 13.23 19.48 7.05
CA TYR A 78 13.08 20.93 7.08
C TYR A 78 11.63 21.31 7.40
N LEU A 79 10.65 20.75 6.68
CA LEU A 79 9.22 21.00 6.92
C LEU A 79 8.78 20.58 8.32
N ALA A 80 9.32 19.49 8.86
CA ALA A 80 9.05 19.07 10.24
C ALA A 80 9.46 20.13 11.27
N ALA A 81 10.60 20.79 11.06
CA ALA A 81 11.05 21.88 11.91
C ALA A 81 10.09 23.08 11.85
N PHE A 82 9.62 23.48 10.65
CA PHE A 82 8.63 24.56 10.50
C PHE A 82 7.27 24.21 11.09
N ALA A 83 6.87 22.94 10.98
CA ALA A 83 5.65 22.43 11.60
C ALA A 83 5.76 22.32 13.13
N SER A 84 6.96 22.50 13.71
CA SER A 84 7.23 22.23 15.13
C SER A 84 6.86 20.79 15.54
N VAL A 85 6.96 19.85 14.61
CA VAL A 85 6.63 18.43 14.82
C VAL A 85 7.92 17.67 15.10
N LYS A 86 7.95 16.94 16.21
CA LYS A 86 9.07 16.05 16.53
C LYS A 86 9.01 14.80 15.65
N VAL A 87 10.03 14.60 14.84
CA VAL A 87 10.20 13.44 13.96
C VAL A 87 11.32 12.56 14.48
N ASN A 88 11.09 11.26 14.56
CA ASN A 88 12.16 10.29 14.80
C ASN A 88 12.96 10.04 13.50
N ALA A 89 14.07 10.75 13.32
CA ALA A 89 14.89 10.67 12.12
C ALA A 89 15.44 9.27 11.85
N TYR A 90 15.91 8.56 12.90
CA TYR A 90 16.43 7.21 12.77
C TYR A 90 15.35 6.24 12.29
N MET A 91 14.14 6.36 12.83
CA MET A 91 13.00 5.56 12.40
C MET A 91 12.64 5.83 10.94
N PHE A 92 12.65 7.10 10.50
CA PHE A 92 12.32 7.42 9.11
C PHE A 92 13.33 6.85 8.14
N LEU A 93 14.63 7.02 8.40
CA LEU A 93 15.69 6.42 7.59
C LEU A 93 15.60 4.89 7.58
N PHE A 94 15.31 4.29 8.74
CA PHE A 94 15.08 2.85 8.84
C PHE A 94 13.92 2.41 7.95
N VAL A 95 12.79 3.11 7.96
CA VAL A 95 11.62 2.79 7.11
C VAL A 95 11.98 2.83 5.63
N LEU A 96 12.72 3.84 5.17
CA LEU A 96 13.13 3.96 3.76
C LEU A 96 14.11 2.85 3.34
N ILE A 97 15.10 2.55 4.18
CA ILE A 97 16.07 1.48 3.93
C ILE A 97 15.38 0.11 3.98
N ALA A 98 14.53 -0.12 4.97
CA ALA A 98 13.77 -1.36 5.11
C ALA A 98 12.89 -1.59 3.89
N LEU A 99 12.24 -0.54 3.37
CA LEU A 99 11.44 -0.65 2.15
C LEU A 99 12.26 -1.14 0.95
N GLN A 100 13.45 -0.56 0.75
CA GLN A 100 14.34 -0.95 -0.35
C GLN A 100 14.82 -2.40 -0.18
N ILE A 101 15.23 -2.79 1.02
CA ILE A 101 15.67 -4.17 1.32
C ILE A 101 14.53 -5.17 1.11
N LEU A 102 13.34 -4.88 1.64
CA LEU A 102 12.16 -5.73 1.50
C LEU A 102 11.82 -5.96 0.02
N TYR A 103 11.94 -4.93 -0.82
CA TYR A 103 11.69 -5.07 -2.25
C TYR A 103 12.73 -5.94 -2.95
N ILE A 104 14.01 -5.77 -2.62
CA ILE A 104 15.08 -6.61 -3.17
C ILE A 104 14.81 -8.09 -2.83
N ILE A 105 14.44 -8.38 -1.58
CA ILE A 105 14.11 -9.74 -1.14
C ILE A 105 12.83 -10.23 -1.85
N TYR A 106 11.77 -9.42 -1.88
CA TYR A 106 10.50 -9.77 -2.50
C TYR A 106 10.64 -10.08 -4.00
N ASN A 107 11.48 -9.33 -4.71
CA ASN A 107 11.73 -9.54 -6.14
C ASN A 107 12.52 -10.83 -6.41
N ARG A 108 13.35 -11.28 -5.47
CA ARG A 108 14.12 -12.54 -5.60
C ARG A 108 13.34 -13.77 -5.16
N VAL A 109 12.47 -13.61 -4.16
CA VAL A 109 11.75 -14.74 -3.55
C VAL A 109 10.45 -15.03 -4.29
N ARG A 110 10.31 -16.27 -4.79
CA ARG A 110 9.14 -16.73 -5.56
C ARG A 110 8.31 -17.83 -4.87
N ASN A 111 8.59 -18.10 -3.61
CA ASN A 111 7.88 -19.09 -2.80
C ASN A 111 6.87 -18.43 -1.83
N LEU A 112 6.34 -19.20 -0.87
CA LEU A 112 5.36 -18.72 0.12
C LEU A 112 5.86 -17.53 0.96
N LEU A 113 7.17 -17.37 1.17
CA LEU A 113 7.72 -16.21 1.90
C LEU A 113 7.37 -14.89 1.19
N ASN A 114 7.20 -14.91 -0.13
CA ASN A 114 6.75 -13.74 -0.88
C ASN A 114 5.38 -13.22 -0.39
N LEU A 115 4.48 -14.11 0.03
CA LEU A 115 3.19 -13.74 0.61
C LEU A 115 3.36 -12.98 1.94
N PHE A 116 4.25 -13.45 2.81
CA PHE A 116 4.52 -12.80 4.10
C PHE A 116 5.19 -11.43 3.95
N LEU A 117 6.05 -11.26 2.94
CA LEU A 117 6.72 -9.98 2.64
C LEU A 117 5.74 -8.86 2.26
N ILE A 118 4.51 -9.19 1.84
CA ILE A 118 3.49 -8.19 1.48
C ILE A 118 2.99 -7.42 2.69
N LEU A 119 3.01 -8.03 3.88
CA LEU A 119 2.61 -7.36 5.12
C LEU A 119 3.48 -6.14 5.41
N PRO A 120 4.81 -6.28 5.61
CA PRO A 120 5.66 -5.12 5.89
C PRO A 120 5.78 -4.19 4.68
N LEU A 121 5.77 -4.69 3.44
CA LEU A 121 5.76 -3.84 2.24
C LEU A 121 4.52 -2.93 2.18
N SER A 122 3.35 -3.49 2.43
CA SER A 122 2.10 -2.72 2.44
C SER A 122 2.04 -1.78 3.65
N LEU A 123 2.50 -2.22 4.81
CA LEU A 123 2.57 -1.37 6.00
C LEU A 123 3.41 -0.12 5.72
N ILE A 124 4.63 -0.31 5.21
CA ILE A 124 5.52 0.81 4.92
C ILE A 124 4.97 1.68 3.80
N ARG A 125 4.47 1.10 2.69
CA ARG A 125 3.92 1.89 1.58
C ARG A 125 2.81 2.85 2.04
N PHE A 126 1.88 2.37 2.86
CA PHE A 126 0.68 3.13 3.23
C PHE A 126 0.83 3.95 4.52
N PHE A 127 1.73 3.56 5.43
CA PHE A 127 1.86 4.21 6.73
C PHE A 127 3.29 4.65 7.08
N GLY A 128 4.28 4.29 6.27
CA GLY A 128 5.70 4.53 6.57
C GLY A 128 6.07 6.00 6.76
N PHE A 129 5.34 6.92 6.14
CA PHE A 129 5.55 8.36 6.31
C PHE A 129 4.96 8.93 7.61
N ILE A 130 4.02 8.21 8.24
CA ILE A 130 3.39 8.57 9.53
C ILE A 130 4.16 7.95 10.69
N LEU A 131 4.72 6.75 10.50
CA LEU A 131 5.44 6.01 11.53
C LEU A 131 6.44 6.85 12.35
N PRO A 132 7.30 7.71 11.76
CA PRO A 132 8.26 8.53 12.51
C PRO A 132 7.65 9.63 13.39
N LEU A 133 6.36 9.92 13.19
CA LEU A 133 5.60 10.92 13.93
C LEU A 133 4.92 10.31 15.17
N ILE A 134 4.85 8.99 15.25
CA ILE A 134 4.18 8.28 16.33
C ILE A 134 5.13 8.14 17.53
N PRO A 135 4.71 8.52 18.74
CA PRO A 135 5.50 8.29 19.95
C PRO A 135 5.83 6.81 20.14
N GLU A 136 7.05 6.49 20.56
CA GLU A 136 7.53 5.09 20.68
C GLU A 136 6.61 4.20 21.54
N ARG A 137 6.08 4.74 22.65
CA ARG A 137 5.14 4.02 23.52
C ARG A 137 3.81 3.63 22.86
N GLU A 138 3.43 4.37 21.82
CA GLU A 138 2.17 4.21 21.08
C GLU A 138 2.36 3.41 19.77
N LEU A 139 3.62 3.15 19.40
CA LEU A 139 3.98 2.60 18.10
C LEU A 139 3.39 1.20 17.88
N GLY A 140 3.42 0.35 18.91
CA GLY A 140 2.85 -1.00 18.84
C GLY A 140 1.36 -0.98 18.50
N ALA A 141 0.58 -0.18 19.25
CA ALA A 141 -0.86 -0.04 19.00
C ALA A 141 -1.14 0.55 17.61
N PHE A 142 -0.38 1.56 17.18
CA PHE A 142 -0.53 2.13 15.84
C PHE A 142 -0.25 1.10 14.74
N ILE A 143 0.85 0.35 14.83
CA ILE A 143 1.21 -0.68 13.85
C ILE A 143 0.15 -1.78 13.81
N THR A 144 -0.33 -2.25 14.97
CA THR A 144 -1.40 -3.27 15.03
C THR A 144 -2.64 -2.81 14.29
N LEU A 145 -3.13 -1.60 14.57
CA LEU A 145 -4.30 -1.04 13.89
C LEU A 145 -4.06 -0.81 12.40
N ALA A 146 -2.85 -0.35 12.02
CA ALA A 146 -2.46 -0.17 10.63
C ALA A 146 -2.48 -1.48 9.85
N VAL A 147 -1.87 -2.55 10.41
CA VAL A 147 -1.84 -3.90 9.83
C VAL A 147 -3.25 -4.45 9.66
N LEU A 148 -4.11 -4.33 10.67
CA LEU A 148 -5.51 -4.74 10.58
C LEU A 148 -6.29 -3.95 9.52
N THR A 149 -5.95 -2.69 9.29
CA THR A 149 -6.72 -1.84 8.37
C THR A 149 -6.49 -2.17 6.91
N TYR A 150 -5.25 -2.45 6.50
CA TYR A 150 -4.96 -2.67 5.08
C TYR A 150 -4.04 -3.86 4.79
N PRO A 151 -2.81 -3.94 5.34
CA PRO A 151 -1.89 -5.04 5.04
C PRO A 151 -2.49 -6.43 5.23
N LEU A 152 -3.27 -6.66 6.29
CA LEU A 152 -3.88 -7.96 6.57
C LEU A 152 -4.95 -8.33 5.54
N SER A 153 -5.85 -7.39 5.20
CA SER A 153 -6.83 -7.60 4.12
C SER A 153 -6.12 -7.91 2.80
N LYS A 154 -5.04 -7.18 2.51
CA LYS A 154 -4.23 -7.38 1.30
C LYS A 154 -3.52 -8.72 1.28
N PHE A 155 -3.03 -9.20 2.42
CA PHE A 155 -2.41 -10.51 2.55
C PHE A 155 -3.39 -11.63 2.19
N PHE A 156 -4.61 -11.61 2.73
CA PHE A 156 -5.65 -12.57 2.37
C PHE A 156 -6.03 -12.49 0.90
N GLU A 157 -6.22 -11.29 0.35
CA GLU A 157 -6.45 -11.11 -1.08
C GLU A 157 -5.32 -11.71 -1.93
N PHE A 158 -4.07 -11.50 -1.53
CA PHE A 158 -2.94 -11.94 -2.32
C PHE A 158 -2.71 -13.45 -2.24
N SER A 159 -3.17 -14.08 -1.16
CA SER A 159 -3.09 -15.52 -0.96
C SER A 159 -3.96 -16.33 -1.95
N THR A 160 -4.94 -15.71 -2.62
CA THR A 160 -5.80 -16.37 -3.62
C THR A 160 -5.21 -16.40 -5.03
N LYS A 161 -4.07 -15.74 -5.26
CA LYS A 161 -3.42 -15.72 -6.57
C LYS A 161 -3.02 -17.12 -7.01
N GLU A 162 -3.09 -17.37 -8.32
CA GLU A 162 -2.84 -18.68 -8.94
C GLU A 162 -1.52 -19.33 -8.52
N ARG A 163 -0.45 -18.55 -8.36
CA ARG A 163 0.85 -19.06 -7.91
C ARG A 163 0.84 -19.71 -6.52
N PHE A 164 -0.15 -19.39 -5.67
CA PHE A 164 -0.32 -19.99 -4.36
C PHE A 164 -1.36 -21.12 -4.33
N ARG A 165 -2.05 -21.39 -5.45
CA ARG A 165 -3.11 -22.40 -5.56
C ARG A 165 -2.66 -23.79 -5.12
N LYS A 166 -1.43 -24.18 -5.45
CA LYS A 166 -0.86 -25.49 -5.05
C LYS A 166 -0.62 -25.59 -3.54
N ILE A 167 -0.42 -24.46 -2.86
CA ILE A 167 -0.07 -24.39 -1.44
C ILE A 167 -1.32 -24.20 -0.58
N LEU A 168 -2.28 -23.39 -1.05
CA LEU A 168 -3.50 -23.01 -0.34
C LEU A 168 -4.74 -23.30 -1.20
N PRO A 169 -5.03 -24.57 -1.53
CA PRO A 169 -6.08 -24.93 -2.50
C PRO A 169 -7.49 -24.49 -2.08
N TRP A 170 -7.76 -24.41 -0.77
CA TRP A 170 -9.05 -23.99 -0.23
C TRP A 170 -9.37 -22.50 -0.46
N LEU A 171 -8.37 -21.67 -0.79
CA LEU A 171 -8.55 -20.23 -1.04
C LEU A 171 -8.88 -19.90 -2.49
N TRP A 172 -8.86 -20.90 -3.39
CA TRP A 172 -9.03 -20.66 -4.82
C TRP A 172 -10.45 -20.20 -5.20
N ASN A 173 -11.48 -20.82 -4.63
CA ASN A 173 -12.88 -20.46 -4.86
C ASN A 173 -13.37 -19.36 -3.91
N PHE A 174 -12.45 -18.69 -3.21
CA PHE A 174 -12.80 -17.71 -2.21
C PHE A 174 -13.29 -16.43 -2.89
N ASN A 175 -14.51 -16.01 -2.60
CA ASN A 175 -15.05 -14.76 -3.12
C ASN A 175 -14.38 -13.57 -2.41
N ILE A 176 -13.31 -13.05 -3.02
CA ILE A 176 -12.50 -11.96 -2.48
C ILE A 176 -13.34 -10.70 -2.25
N ASP A 177 -14.28 -10.39 -3.13
CA ASP A 177 -15.09 -9.17 -3.01
C ASP A 177 -16.04 -9.25 -1.82
N ARG A 178 -16.71 -10.39 -1.65
CA ARG A 178 -17.53 -10.66 -0.46
C ARG A 178 -16.69 -10.62 0.81
N PHE A 179 -15.51 -11.24 0.80
CA PHE A 179 -14.58 -11.19 1.92
C PHE A 179 -14.21 -9.76 2.30
N ARG A 180 -13.79 -8.93 1.33
CA ARG A 180 -13.39 -7.54 1.61
C ARG A 180 -14.53 -6.74 2.23
N ILE A 181 -15.76 -6.90 1.74
CA ILE A 181 -16.93 -6.20 2.30
C ILE A 181 -17.16 -6.64 3.75
N ILE A 182 -17.22 -7.94 4.01
CA ILE A 182 -17.42 -8.47 5.37
C ILE A 182 -16.27 -8.04 6.30
N TYR A 183 -15.03 -8.12 5.82
CA TYR A 183 -13.84 -7.71 6.55
C TYR A 183 -13.92 -6.24 6.99
N TYR A 184 -14.16 -5.34 6.04
CA TYR A 184 -14.23 -3.91 6.35
C TYR A 184 -15.48 -3.55 7.16
N LEU A 185 -16.59 -4.27 7.02
CA LEU A 185 -17.76 -4.12 7.88
C LEU A 185 -17.43 -4.49 9.34
N MET A 186 -16.87 -5.69 9.56
CA MET A 186 -16.46 -6.13 10.90
C MET A 186 -15.45 -5.18 11.51
N LEU A 187 -14.43 -4.79 10.74
CA LEU A 187 -13.39 -3.88 11.21
C LEU A 187 -13.96 -2.50 11.57
N THR A 188 -14.87 -1.95 10.75
CA THR A 188 -15.53 -0.67 11.02
C THR A 188 -16.34 -0.73 12.32
N VAL A 189 -17.08 -1.82 12.54
CA VAL A 189 -17.84 -2.03 13.79
C VAL A 189 -16.91 -2.11 15.00
N LEU A 190 -15.85 -2.93 14.91
CA LEU A 190 -14.89 -3.11 16.01
C LEU A 190 -14.16 -1.81 16.35
N LEU A 191 -13.69 -1.06 15.35
CA LEU A 191 -12.99 0.21 15.56
C LEU A 191 -13.95 1.32 16.02
N GLY A 192 -15.19 1.31 15.55
CA GLY A 192 -16.25 2.21 16.01
C GLY A 192 -16.58 1.97 17.48
N ALA A 193 -16.71 0.70 17.90
CA ALA A 193 -16.88 0.33 19.31
C ALA A 193 -15.64 0.73 20.15
N GLY A 194 -14.43 0.46 19.67
CA GLY A 194 -13.21 0.87 20.34
C GLY A 194 -13.07 2.39 20.49
N PHE A 195 -13.54 3.15 19.50
CA PHE A 195 -13.64 4.61 19.59
C PHE A 195 -14.68 5.07 20.61
N ALA A 196 -15.89 4.49 20.59
CA ALA A 196 -16.97 4.83 21.52
C ALA A 196 -16.60 4.52 22.98
N LEU A 197 -15.93 3.39 23.20
CA LEU A 197 -15.41 2.96 24.51
C LEU A 197 -14.09 3.63 24.90
N LYS A 198 -13.54 4.50 24.04
CA LYS A 198 -12.27 5.21 24.24
C LYS A 198 -11.08 4.28 24.58
N ILE A 199 -11.03 3.09 23.97
CA ILE A 199 -9.96 2.10 24.19
C ILE A 199 -8.59 2.66 23.82
N HIS A 200 -8.49 3.33 22.66
CA HIS A 200 -7.25 3.94 22.19
C HIS A 200 -7.51 5.18 21.34
N GLN A 201 -6.62 6.17 21.41
CA GLN A 201 -6.75 7.44 20.67
C GLN A 201 -6.82 7.26 19.15
N TYR A 202 -6.12 6.25 18.61
CA TYR A 202 -6.10 5.96 17.18
C TYR A 202 -7.34 5.22 16.66
N CYS A 203 -8.20 4.67 17.53
CA CYS A 203 -9.43 4.00 17.09
C CYS A 203 -10.28 4.93 16.23
N ARG A 204 -10.31 6.24 16.53
CA ARG A 204 -11.06 7.23 15.74
C ARG A 204 -10.57 7.30 14.28
N ILE A 205 -9.26 7.46 14.06
CA ILE A 205 -8.74 7.64 12.69
C ILE A 205 -8.87 6.34 11.90
N PHE A 206 -8.57 5.18 12.51
CA PHE A 206 -8.71 3.89 11.83
C PHE A 206 -10.17 3.51 11.61
N PHE A 207 -11.11 3.93 12.46
CA PHE A 207 -12.55 3.83 12.19
C PHE A 207 -12.92 4.59 10.92
N LEU A 208 -12.48 5.85 10.78
CA LEU A 208 -12.78 6.65 9.58
C LEU A 208 -12.17 6.01 8.32
N VAL A 209 -10.93 5.53 8.39
CA VAL A 209 -10.26 4.87 7.27
C VAL A 209 -10.93 3.54 6.91
N SER A 210 -11.31 2.71 7.90
CA SER A 210 -12.03 1.45 7.63
C SER A 210 -13.43 1.69 7.06
N ALA A 211 -14.16 2.69 7.56
CA ALA A 211 -15.45 3.10 7.01
C ALA A 211 -15.32 3.60 5.56
N PHE A 212 -14.29 4.40 5.26
CA PHE A 212 -13.98 4.82 3.89
C PHE A 212 -13.73 3.62 2.97
N TYR A 213 -12.92 2.64 3.40
CA TYR A 213 -12.70 1.43 2.61
C TYR A 213 -13.99 0.61 2.42
N LEU A 214 -14.85 0.51 3.43
CA LEU A 214 -16.14 -0.17 3.32
C LEU A 214 -17.02 0.51 2.26
N ILE A 215 -17.17 1.84 2.32
CA ILE A 215 -17.94 2.62 1.35
C ILE A 215 -17.36 2.41 -0.05
N TYR A 216 -16.05 2.51 -0.21
CA TYR A 216 -15.37 2.26 -1.49
C TYR A 216 -15.70 0.87 -2.06
N ARG A 217 -15.74 -0.18 -1.22
CA ARG A 217 -16.10 -1.54 -1.66
C ARG A 217 -17.57 -1.68 -2.01
N LEU A 218 -18.47 -1.04 -1.27
CA LEU A 218 -19.90 -1.05 -1.58
C LEU A 218 -20.18 -0.33 -2.90
N VAL A 219 -19.58 0.83 -3.12
CA VAL A 219 -19.66 1.55 -4.41
C VAL A 219 -19.11 0.70 -5.54
N GLY A 220 -17.96 0.05 -5.35
CA GLY A 220 -17.40 -0.86 -6.35
C GLY A 220 -18.34 -2.00 -6.73
N LEU A 221 -19.03 -2.60 -5.75
CA LEU A 221 -20.03 -3.64 -5.99
C LEU A 221 -21.22 -3.12 -6.80
N LEU A 222 -21.73 -1.93 -6.48
CA LEU A 222 -22.83 -1.30 -7.21
C LEU A 222 -22.46 -1.02 -8.67
N VAL A 223 -21.26 -0.50 -8.90
CA VAL A 223 -20.76 -0.21 -10.27
C VAL A 223 -20.62 -1.49 -11.09
N ILE A 224 -20.03 -2.56 -10.52
CA ILE A 224 -19.87 -3.84 -11.21
C ILE A 224 -21.23 -4.47 -11.53
N ASN A 225 -22.17 -4.43 -10.59
CA ASN A 225 -23.51 -4.97 -10.82
C ASN A 225 -24.24 -4.17 -11.92
N ASN A 226 -24.12 -2.84 -11.94
CA ASN A 226 -24.68 -2.02 -13.00
C ASN A 226 -24.07 -2.35 -14.37
N GLN A 227 -22.76 -2.61 -14.46
CA GLN A 227 -22.13 -3.02 -15.72
C GLN A 227 -22.62 -4.39 -16.20
N LYS A 228 -22.80 -5.36 -15.29
CA LYS A 228 -23.39 -6.66 -15.62
C LYS A 228 -24.83 -6.52 -16.08
N ILE A 229 -25.63 -5.73 -15.39
CA ILE A 229 -27.01 -5.42 -15.78
C ILE A 229 -27.02 -4.79 -17.18
N LEU A 230 -26.18 -3.79 -17.45
CA LEU A 230 -26.08 -3.17 -18.79
C LEU A 230 -25.62 -4.16 -19.87
N ALA A 231 -24.69 -5.06 -19.57
CA ALA A 231 -24.23 -6.10 -20.49
C ALA A 231 -25.35 -7.13 -20.77
N ASP A 232 -26.09 -7.54 -19.74
CA ASP A 232 -27.23 -8.45 -19.87
C ASP A 232 -28.40 -7.78 -20.62
N PHE A 233 -28.64 -6.48 -20.41
CA PHE A 233 -29.60 -5.72 -21.22
C PHE A 233 -29.17 -5.63 -22.69
N GLY A 234 -27.88 -5.38 -22.98
CA GLY A 234 -27.35 -5.34 -24.34
C GLY A 234 -27.43 -6.69 -25.06
N ASN A 235 -27.18 -7.78 -24.35
CA ASN A 235 -27.28 -9.14 -24.89
C ASN A 235 -28.73 -9.60 -25.08
N ASN A 236 -29.64 -9.21 -24.18
CA ASN A 236 -31.05 -9.60 -24.26
C ASN A 236 -31.89 -8.73 -25.21
N PHE A 237 -31.43 -7.52 -25.57
CA PHE A 237 -32.17 -6.59 -26.44
C PHE A 237 -31.54 -6.35 -27.82
N GLY A 238 -30.61 -7.18 -28.26
CA GLY A 238 -30.26 -7.31 -29.67
C GLY A 238 -29.27 -6.26 -30.21
N ARG A 239 -28.05 -6.73 -30.47
CA ARG A 239 -27.27 -6.33 -31.65
C ARG A 239 -26.97 -7.57 -32.49
N ASP A 240 -28.04 -8.26 -32.90
CA ASP A 240 -28.06 -9.01 -34.15
C ASP A 240 -28.88 -8.19 -35.15
N LYS A 241 -28.25 -7.17 -35.74
CA LYS A 241 -28.50 -6.64 -37.08
C LYS A 241 -27.24 -5.93 -37.58
#